data_AF-A0A7C6Y6D2-F1
#
_entry.id   AF-A0A7C6Y6D2-F1
#
_cell.length_a   1.000
_cell.length_b   1.000
_cell.length_c   1.000
_cell.angle_alpha   90.00
_cell.angle_beta   90.00
_cell.angle_gamma   90.00
#
_symmetry.space_group_name_H-M   'P 1'
#
loop_
_entity.id
_entity.type
_entity.pdbx_description
1 polymer ?
#
loop_
_entity_poly.entity_id
_entity_poly.type
_entity_poly.pdbx_seq_one_letter_code
_entity_poly.pdbx_strand_id
1 'polypeptide(L)' 'NSRLINSEEAMRLLSDFRLGNDLKLIDKPLPLDILNELLVFTGPAVLQKLAGRKLPPRERDLIRARILREKLEQK' A
#
# COMPACT_ATOMS: atom_id res chain seq x y z
N ASN A 1 5.10 -5.78 -10.95
CA ASN A 1 5.49 -5.24 -9.62
C ASN A 1 6.25 -3.92 -9.75
N SER A 2 5.61 -2.81 -9.38
CA SER A 2 6.28 -1.49 -9.37
C SER A 2 7.33 -1.41 -8.27
N ARG A 3 8.46 -0.73 -8.55
CA ARG A 3 9.54 -0.45 -7.59
C ARG A 3 9.43 0.94 -6.95
N LEU A 4 8.51 1.78 -7.43
CA LEU A 4 8.33 3.15 -6.98
C LEU A 4 6.84 3.49 -7.10
N ILE A 5 6.22 3.95 -6.03
CA ILE A 5 4.80 4.32 -6.03
C ILE A 5 4.60 5.48 -5.09
N ASN A 6 3.96 6.56 -5.54
CA ASN A 6 3.68 7.70 -4.69
C ASN A 6 2.44 7.47 -3.80
N SER A 7 2.15 8.36 -2.86
CA SER A 7 1.03 8.18 -1.92
C SER A 7 -0.33 8.16 -2.62
N GLU A 8 -0.54 9.04 -3.60
CA GLU A 8 -1.83 9.20 -4.28
C GLU A 8 -2.13 8.01 -5.18
N GLU A 9 -1.13 7.56 -5.93
CA GLU A 9 -1.19 6.37 -6.77
C GLU A 9 -1.48 5.11 -5.92
N ALA A 10 -0.79 4.94 -4.80
CA ALA A 10 -1.04 3.82 -3.90
C ALA A 10 -2.46 3.84 -3.34
N MET A 11 -2.97 5.01 -2.95
CA MET A 11 -4.31 5.16 -2.40
C MET A 11 -5.39 4.90 -3.44
N ARG A 12 -5.22 5.40 -4.67
CA ARG A 12 -6.13 5.15 -5.78
C ARG A 12 -6.20 3.65 -6.09
N LEU A 13 -5.04 3.00 -6.28
CA LEU A 13 -5.00 1.57 -6.61
C LEU A 13 -5.60 0.68 -5.51
N LEU A 14 -5.35 0.99 -4.23
CA LEU A 14 -5.96 0.27 -3.12
C LEU A 14 -7.48 0.49 -3.04
N SER A 15 -7.96 1.69 -3.39
CA SER A 15 -9.39 1.99 -3.43
C SER A 15 -10.09 1.26 -4.58
N ASP A 16 -9.48 1.25 -5.76
CA ASP A 16 -9.96 0.50 -6.93
C ASP A 16 -10.00 -1.00 -6.64
N PHE A 17 -8.94 -1.53 -6.00
CA PHE A 17 -8.91 -2.93 -5.59
C PHE A 17 -10.02 -3.25 -4.58
N ARG A 18 -10.22 -2.39 -3.57
CA ARG A 18 -11.30 -2.55 -2.58
C ARG A 18 -12.67 -2.55 -3.26
N LEU A 19 -12.90 -1.64 -4.20
CA LEU A 19 -14.15 -1.62 -4.96
C LEU A 19 -14.34 -2.90 -5.77
N GLY A 20 -13.30 -3.37 -6.47
CA GLY A 20 -13.34 -4.65 -7.19
C GLY A 20 -13.63 -5.84 -6.27
N ASN A 21 -13.07 -5.82 -5.06
CA ASN A 21 -13.31 -6.82 -4.02
C ASN A 21 -14.78 -6.83 -3.58
N ASP A 22 -15.34 -5.67 -3.31
CA ASP A 22 -16.74 -5.49 -2.89
C ASP A 22 -17.72 -5.88 -4.01
N LEU A 23 -17.36 -5.60 -5.26
CA LEU A 23 -18.13 -5.97 -6.45
C LEU A 23 -17.94 -7.44 -6.88
N LYS A 24 -17.13 -8.23 -6.16
CA LYS A 24 -16.79 -9.62 -6.49
C LYS A 24 -16.18 -9.79 -7.89
N LEU A 25 -15.45 -8.77 -8.36
CA LEU A 25 -14.72 -8.78 -9.65
C LEU A 25 -13.30 -9.35 -9.53
N ILE A 26 -12.83 -9.58 -8.30
CA ILE A 26 -11.47 -10.05 -8.00
C ILE A 26 -11.53 -11.55 -7.68
N ASP A 27 -10.80 -12.37 -8.46
CA ASP A 27 -10.74 -13.83 -8.25
C ASP A 27 -10.11 -14.23 -6.92
N LYS A 28 -9.17 -13.40 -6.43
CA LYS A 28 -8.47 -13.59 -5.15
C LYS A 28 -8.74 -12.40 -4.23
N PRO A 29 -9.92 -12.34 -3.60
CA PRO A 29 -10.29 -11.22 -2.75
C PRO A 29 -9.38 -11.14 -1.53
N LEU A 30 -9.14 -9.91 -1.06
CA LEU A 30 -8.45 -9.69 0.22
C LEU A 30 -9.49 -9.36 1.30
N PRO A 31 -9.30 -9.90 2.53
CA PRO A 31 -9.98 -9.42 3.72
C PRO A 31 -9.85 -7.90 3.89
N LEU A 32 -10.94 -7.24 4.31
CA LEU A 32 -11.02 -5.78 4.41
C LEU A 32 -10.07 -5.19 5.46
N ASP A 33 -9.79 -5.92 6.54
CA ASP A 33 -8.78 -5.61 7.54
C ASP A 33 -7.39 -5.44 6.92
N ILE A 34 -7.00 -6.33 6.00
CA ILE A 34 -5.73 -6.23 5.30
C ILE A 34 -5.69 -5.02 4.37
N LEU A 35 -6.78 -4.74 3.65
CA LEU A 35 -6.87 -3.53 2.82
C LEU A 35 -6.76 -2.25 3.63
N ASN A 36 -7.41 -2.22 4.80
CA ASN A 36 -7.32 -1.09 5.73
C ASN A 36 -5.89 -0.93 6.29
N GLU A 37 -5.22 -2.03 6.64
CA GLU A 37 -3.81 -2.00 7.03
C GLU A 37 -2.93 -1.42 5.91
N LEU A 38 -3.09 -1.90 4.68
CA LEU A 38 -2.33 -1.41 3.53
C LEU A 38 -2.53 0.11 3.34
N LEU A 39 -3.77 0.60 3.45
CA LEU A 39 -4.06 2.04 3.39
C LEU A 39 -3.30 2.81 4.47
N VAL A 40 -3.29 2.33 5.72
CA VAL A 40 -2.54 2.96 6.82
C VAL A 40 -1.03 2.98 6.50
N PHE A 41 -0.47 1.87 6.02
CA PHE A 41 0.96 1.76 5.69
C PHE A 41 1.41 2.66 4.53
N THR A 42 0.50 3.02 3.61
CA THR A 42 0.84 3.94 2.50
C THR A 42 1.04 5.39 2.93
N GLY A 43 0.57 5.75 4.12
CA GLY A 43 0.63 7.11 4.66
C GLY A 43 2.07 7.58 4.94
N PRO A 44 2.41 8.84 4.64
CA PRO A 44 3.76 9.36 4.80
C PRO A 44 4.24 9.43 6.26
N ALA A 45 3.31 9.53 7.22
CA ALA A 45 3.63 9.52 8.65
C ALA A 45 4.05 8.12 9.13
N VAL A 46 3.36 7.08 8.67
CA VAL A 46 3.66 5.69 9.02
C VAL A 46 5.02 5.28 8.47
N LEU A 47 5.30 5.63 7.21
CA LEU A 47 6.61 5.34 6.58
C LEU A 47 7.78 6.00 7.33
N GLN A 48 7.61 7.25 7.78
CA GLN A 48 8.64 7.94 8.57
C GLN A 48 8.79 7.34 9.97
N LYS A 49 7.68 6.94 10.61
CA LYS A 49 7.70 6.25 11.90
C LYS A 49 8.42 4.91 11.81
N LEU A 50 8.16 4.12 10.77
CA LEU A 50 8.81 2.83 10.52
C LEU A 50 10.31 2.98 10.23
N ALA A 51 10.70 4.02 9.50
CA ALA A 51 12.11 4.28 9.21
C ALA A 51 12.87 4.93 10.38
N GLY A 52 12.18 5.39 11.42
CA GLY A 52 12.79 6.09 12.57
C GLY A 52 13.45 7.43 12.22
N ARG A 53 13.28 7.94 10.99
CA ARG A 53 13.88 9.18 10.51
C ARG A 53 12.99 9.87 9.48
N LYS A 54 13.23 11.16 9.26
CA LYS A 54 12.64 11.86 8.11
C LYS A 54 13.16 11.22 6.82
N LEU A 55 12.22 10.84 5.95
CA LEU A 55 12.49 10.25 4.66
C LEU A 55 12.26 11.29 3.55
N PRO A 56 13.20 11.49 2.62
CA PRO A 56 12.95 12.30 1.44
C PRO A 56 11.86 11.67 0.55
N PRO A 57 11.15 12.47 -0.29
CA PRO A 57 10.01 12.00 -1.07
C PRO A 57 10.27 10.69 -1.84
N ARG A 58 11.39 10.61 -2.56
CA ARG A 58 11.76 9.43 -3.35
C ARG A 58 12.02 8.18 -2.52
N GLU A 59 12.63 8.32 -1.33
CA GLU A 59 12.83 7.17 -0.43
C GLU A 59 11.50 6.67 0.14
N ARG A 60 10.56 7.58 0.45
CA ARG A 60 9.21 7.18 0.86
C ARG A 60 8.54 6.34 -0.23
N ASP A 61 8.68 6.73 -1.49
CA ASP A 61 8.05 6.01 -2.61
C ASP A 61 8.66 4.63 -2.84
N LEU A 62 9.98 4.49 -2.65
CA LEU A 62 10.67 3.19 -2.67
C LEU A 62 10.23 2.28 -1.50
N ILE A 63 10.21 2.81 -0.28
CA ILE A 63 9.82 2.07 0.92
C ILE A 63 8.34 1.69 0.86
N ARG A 64 7.46 2.59 0.41
CA ARG A 64 6.04 2.31 0.18
C ARG A 64 5.85 1.15 -0.77
N ALA A 65 6.50 1.20 -1.94
CA ALA A 65 6.42 0.12 -2.91
C ALA A 65 6.92 -1.20 -2.33
N ARG A 66 8.00 -1.17 -1.53
CA ARG A 66 8.54 -2.36 -0.87
C ARG A 66 7.56 -2.97 0.14
N ILE A 67 7.04 -2.18 1.07
CA ILE A 67 6.11 -2.65 2.11
C ILE A 67 4.84 -3.22 1.49
N LEU A 68 4.27 -2.53 0.49
CA LEU A 68 3.08 -3.01 -0.21
C LEU A 68 3.32 -4.39 -0.83
N ARG A 69 4.46 -4.60 -1.51
CA ARG A 69 4.79 -5.91 -2.10
C ARG A 69 5.00 -6.98 -1.03
N GLU A 70 5.77 -6.68 0.02
CA GLU A 70 6.02 -7.65 1.10
C GLU A 70 4.71 -8.08 1.77
N LYS A 71 3.78 -7.15 2.01
CA LYS A 71 2.47 -7.46 2.60
C LYS A 71 1.53 -8.21 1.65
N LEU A 72 1.64 -7.99 0.35
CA LEU A 72 0.84 -8.70 -0.67
C LEU A 72 1.40 -10.09 -0.99
N GLU A 73 2.72 -10.29 -0.89
CA GLU A 73 3.40 -11.58 -1.12
C GLU A 73 3.41 -12.50 0.11
N GLN A 74 3.20 -11.98 1.33
CA GLN A 74 3.01 -12.80 2.53
C GLN A 74 1.65 -13.52 2.57
N LYS A 75 1.03 -13.74 1.41
CA LYS A 75 -0.27 -14.39 1.21
C LYS A 75 -0.23 -15.45 0.14
#